data_AF-A0A2D8Q8X4-F1
#
_entry.id   AF-A0A2D8Q8X4-F1
#
_cell.length_a   1.000
_cell.length_b   1.000
_cell.length_c   1.000
_cell.angle_alpha   90.00
_cell.angle_beta   90.00
_cell.angle_gamma   90.00
#
_symmetry.space_group_name_H-M   'P 1'
#
loop_
_entity.id
_entity.type
_entity.pdbx_description
1 polymer ?
#
loop_
_entity_poly.entity_id
_entity_poly.type
_entity_poly.pdbx_seq_one_letter_code
_entity_poly.pdbx_strand_id
1 'polypeptide(L)' 'MPRMTMIEAIRDALDVMMGRDDRVVVYGEDVGYFGGVFRCTQGLQQKYGRTRCFDAPISESG' A
#
# COMPACT_ATOMS: atom_id res chain seq x y z
N MET A 1 0.81 19.37 11.64
CA MET A 1 0.73 18.28 10.64
C MET A 1 1.16 18.83 9.30
N PRO A 2 1.99 18.10 8.53
CA PRO A 2 2.33 18.52 7.17
C PRO A 2 1.05 18.56 6.31
N ARG A 3 1.00 19.46 5.32
CA ARG A 3 -0.10 19.52 4.36
C ARG A 3 0.06 18.37 3.37
N MET A 4 -0.88 17.44 3.37
CA MET A 4 -0.90 16.27 2.48
C MET A 4 -2.05 16.37 1.48
N THR A 5 -1.84 15.86 0.27
CA THR A 5 -2.90 15.48 -0.65
C THR A 5 -3.67 14.26 -0.09
N MET A 6 -4.85 13.97 -0.62
CA MET A 6 -5.61 12.78 -0.21
C MET A 6 -4.83 11.48 -0.48
N ILE A 7 -4.10 11.41 -1.59
CA ILE A 7 -3.25 10.25 -1.95
C ILE A 7 -2.16 10.03 -0.89
N GLU A 8 -1.50 11.11 -0.48
CA GLU A 8 -0.48 11.07 0.57
C GLU A 8 -1.07 10.70 1.93
N ALA A 9 -2.24 11.22 2.28
CA ALA A 9 -2.90 10.90 3.55
C ALA A 9 -3.32 9.42 3.62
N ILE A 10 -3.85 8.85 2.53
CA ILE A 10 -4.19 7.41 2.47
C ILE A 10 -2.92 6.57 2.61
N ARG A 11 -1.85 6.92 1.89
CA ARG A 11 -0.56 6.23 1.99
C ARG A 11 0.03 6.30 3.39
N ASP A 12 -0.02 7.46 4.04
CA ASP A 12 0.46 7.67 5.41
C ASP A 12 -0.32 6.81 6.40
N ALA A 13 -1.65 6.74 6.26
CA ALA A 13 -2.48 5.87 7.10
C ALA A 13 -2.11 4.38 6.95
N LEU A 14 -1.87 3.92 5.70
CA LEU A 14 -1.41 2.55 5.45
C LEU A 14 -0.02 2.30 6.05
N ASP A 15 0.91 3.24 5.89
CA ASP A 15 2.27 3.16 6.43
C ASP A 15 2.26 3.06 7.98
N VAL A 16 1.45 3.90 8.63
CA VAL A 16 1.27 3.86 10.09
C VAL A 16 0.74 2.50 10.54
N MET A 17 -0.29 1.97 9.89
CA MET A 17 -0.90 0.70 10.30
C MET A 17 0.01 -0.49 10.02
N MET A 18 0.69 -0.52 8.87
CA MET A 18 1.64 -1.58 8.52
C MET A 18 2.87 -1.59 9.44
N GLY A 19 3.33 -0.42 9.89
CA GLY A 19 4.42 -0.30 10.87
C GLY A 19 4.01 -0.63 12.30
N ARG A 20 2.71 -0.52 12.63
CA ARG A 20 2.17 -0.77 13.98
C ARG A 20 1.80 -2.23 14.22
N ASP A 21 1.25 -2.91 13.22
CA ASP A 21 0.76 -4.29 13.35
C ASP A 21 1.28 -5.16 12.20
N ASP A 22 2.06 -6.19 12.55
CA ASP A 22 2.69 -7.08 11.58
C ASP A 22 1.71 -7.96 10.80
N ARG A 23 0.44 -8.01 11.21
CA ARG A 23 -0.63 -8.74 10.52
C ARG A 23 -1.27 -7.95 9.39
N VAL A 24 -1.05 -6.64 9.31
CA VAL A 24 -1.65 -5.79 8.27
C VAL A 24 -0.94 -6.01 6.93
N VAL A 25 -1.70 -6.43 5.92
CA VAL A 25 -1.24 -6.66 4.55
C VAL A 25 -2.02 -5.74 3.60
N VAL A 26 -1.36 -5.26 2.56
CA VAL A 26 -1.95 -4.42 1.51
C VAL A 26 -1.74 -5.09 0.17
N TYR A 27 -2.80 -5.45 -0.55
CA TYR A 27 -2.68 -6.12 -1.85
C TYR A 27 -3.80 -5.70 -2.79
N GLY A 28 -3.57 -5.93 -4.07
CA GLY A 28 -4.52 -5.61 -5.14
C GLY A 28 -3.79 -5.46 -6.47
N GLU A 29 -4.55 -5.12 -7.52
CA GLU A 29 -4.01 -4.89 -8.86
C GLU A 29 -3.09 -3.67 -8.86
N ASP A 30 -1.86 -3.85 -9.34
CA ASP A 30 -0.78 -2.84 -9.38
C ASP A 30 -0.40 -2.19 -8.04
N VAL A 31 -0.86 -2.74 -6.91
CA VAL A 31 -0.65 -2.17 -5.56
C VAL A 31 0.79 -2.30 -5.07
N GLY A 32 1.51 -3.32 -5.52
CA GLY A 32 2.84 -3.71 -5.05
C GLY A 32 3.94 -2.84 -5.66
N TYR A 33 4.61 -3.34 -6.70
CA TYR A 33 5.82 -2.70 -7.23
C TYR A 33 5.55 -1.32 -7.81
N PHE A 34 4.42 -1.18 -8.53
CA PHE A 34 4.02 0.08 -9.16
C PHE A 34 3.58 1.14 -8.13
N GLY A 35 3.02 0.71 -6.99
CA GLY A 35 2.54 1.60 -5.94
C GLY A 35 1.11 2.11 -6.14
N GLY A 36 0.31 1.37 -6.94
CA GLY A 36 -1.06 1.67 -7.29
C GLY A 36 -1.17 2.70 -8.42
N VAL A 37 -2.21 2.57 -9.25
CA VAL A 37 -2.48 3.49 -10.37
C VAL A 37 -2.69 4.95 -9.96
N PHE A 38 -3.10 5.17 -8.71
CA PHE A 38 -3.22 6.51 -8.11
C PHE A 38 -2.09 6.86 -7.13
N ARG A 39 -1.04 6.03 -7.04
CA ARG A 39 0.12 6.20 -6.13
C ARG A 39 -0.18 6.11 -4.63
N CYS A 40 -1.35 5.60 -4.23
CA CYS A 40 -1.74 5.48 -2.83
C CYS A 40 -0.89 4.47 -2.03
N THR A 41 -0.17 3.56 -2.69
CA THR A 41 0.66 2.54 -2.03
C THR A 41 2.13 2.63 -2.42
N GLN A 42 2.52 3.72 -3.07
CA GLN A 42 3.88 3.95 -3.54
C GLN A 42 4.89 3.85 -2.40
N GLY A 43 5.87 2.96 -2.56
CA GLY A 43 6.97 2.73 -1.61
C GLY A 43 6.67 1.71 -0.50
N LEU A 44 5.40 1.30 -0.32
CA LEU A 44 5.04 0.35 0.75
C LEU A 44 5.67 -1.03 0.54
N GLN A 45 5.69 -1.56 -0.69
CA GLN A 45 6.36 -2.83 -0.98
C GLN A 45 7.87 -2.76 -0.72
N GLN A 46 8.53 -1.64 -1.04
CA GLN A 46 9.96 -1.48 -0.78
C GLN A 46 10.25 -1.49 0.72
N LYS A 47 9.37 -0.87 1.52
CA LYS A 47 9.54 -0.75 2.97
C LYS A 47 9.18 -2.03 3.74
N TYR A 48 8.09 -2.69 3.38
CA TYR A 48 7.53 -3.83 4.12
C TYR A 48 7.75 -5.19 3.45
N GLY A 49 8.26 -5.21 2.22
CA GLY A 49 8.56 -6.41 1.46
C GLY A 49 7.37 -7.02 0.73
N ARG A 50 7.69 -7.98 -0.15
CA ARG A 50 6.74 -8.65 -1.06
C ARG A 50 5.71 -9.55 -0.36
N THR A 51 5.88 -9.84 0.92
CA THR A 51 4.93 -10.63 1.70
C THR A 51 3.86 -9.79 2.39
N ARG A 52 4.06 -8.46 2.45
CA ARG A 52 3.19 -7.52 3.18
C ARG A 52 2.56 -6.48 2.26
N CYS A 53 3.19 -6.15 1.13
CA CYS A 53 2.60 -5.36 0.07
C CYS A 53 2.91 -5.95 -1.31
N PHE A 54 1.90 -6.38 -2.05
CA PHE A 54 2.08 -7.14 -3.30
C PHE A 54 0.95 -7.00 -4.30
N ASP A 55 1.28 -7.31 -5.55
CA ASP A 55 0.35 -7.30 -6.68
C ASP A 55 -0.52 -8.55 -6.68
N ALA A 56 -1.80 -8.37 -6.99
CA ALA A 56 -2.79 -9.43 -7.12
C ALA A 56 -3.19 -9.63 -8.61
N PRO A 57 -3.68 -10.83 -8.98
CA PRO A 57 -4.31 -11.03 -10.28
C PRO A 57 -5.53 -10.12 -10.48
N ILE A 58 -5.89 -9.89 -11.75
CA ILE A 58 -7.13 -9.20 -12.10
C ILE A 58 -8.31 -10.15 -11.86
N SER A 59 -8.80 -10.15 -10.62
CA SER A 59 -9.91 -10.96 -10.16
C SER A 59 -10.42 -10.40 -8.84
N GLU A 60 -11.47 -9.58 -8.89
CA GLU A 60 -12.03 -8.93 -7.72
C GLU A 60 -12.71 -9.92 -6.76
N SER A 61 -13.14 -11.08 -7.28
CA SER A 61 -13.71 -12.18 -6.51
C SER A 61 -12.68 -13.12 -5.88
N GLY A 62 -11.39 -12.94 -6.21
CA GLY A 62 -10.29 -13.82 -5.81
C GLY A 62 -10.00 -13.84 -4.31
#